data_AF-A0A3M1QCN6-F1
#
_entry.id   AF-A0A3M1QCN6-F1
#
_cell.length_a   1.000
_cell.length_b   1.000
_cell.length_c   1.000
_cell.angle_alpha   90.00
_cell.angle_beta   90.00
_cell.angle_gamma   90.00
#
_symmetry.space_group_name_H-M   'P 1'
#
loop_
_entity.id
_entity.type
_entity.pdbx_description
1 polymer ?
#
loop_
_entity_poly.entity_id
_entity_poly.type
_entity_poly.pdbx_seq_one_letter_code
_entity_poly.pdbx_strand_id
1 'polypeptide(L)'
;GQPTQKPGGRGGKGAPIECKKGCSNCCIDLVRGISTPEIINIYNHVRRWDDCKQLFEYHRESAETFSKMLFEKIVPGEQPPAGDDERIAETHIEYNRLNRPCGFLDQQTGCCRIYEVRPIACRYFFSLDPPETCSPLHVKYLNRRTRTVHLPPEIHQLLREINKRFDWNTLNYLSGAFCQFTAEIMRLKLIEIVPDDEWPPSDA
;
A
#
# COMPACT_ATOMS: atom_id res chain seq x y z
N GLY A 1 33.01 8.26 -17.60
CA GLY A 1 32.09 9.20 -18.27
C GLY A 1 30.68 8.68 -18.16
N GLN A 2 29.90 9.29 -17.27
CA GLN A 2 28.46 9.52 -17.46
C GLN A 2 28.32 11.04 -17.72
N PRO A 3 27.15 11.58 -18.10
CA PRO A 3 25.89 10.95 -18.51
C PRO A 3 25.30 11.60 -19.79
N THR A 4 24.17 11.10 -20.29
CA THR A 4 22.92 11.89 -20.49
C THR A 4 21.84 11.00 -21.13
N GLN A 5 20.83 10.62 -20.34
CA GLN A 5 19.52 10.26 -20.88
C GLN A 5 18.83 11.55 -21.34
N LYS A 6 18.37 11.60 -22.59
CA LYS A 6 17.57 12.72 -23.10
C LYS A 6 16.12 12.62 -22.64
N PRO A 7 15.45 13.77 -22.40
CA PRO A 7 14.04 13.83 -22.01
C PRO A 7 13.11 13.79 -23.24
N GLY A 8 11.90 13.28 -23.03
CA GLY A 8 10.67 13.69 -23.73
C GLY A 8 10.58 13.37 -25.24
N GLY A 9 9.71 12.41 -25.59
CA GLY A 9 9.39 12.10 -26.98
C GLY A 9 8.01 11.49 -27.22
N ARG A 10 7.03 12.37 -27.45
CA ARG A 10 5.96 12.30 -28.48
C ARG A 10 4.95 11.13 -28.46
N GLY A 11 3.72 11.46 -28.05
CA GLY A 11 2.62 11.54 -29.02
C GLY A 11 2.02 10.25 -29.61
N GLY A 12 2.01 9.13 -28.89
CA GLY A 12 1.12 8.02 -29.21
C GLY A 12 -0.24 8.21 -28.54
N LYS A 13 -1.36 7.92 -29.22
CA LYS A 13 -2.66 7.73 -28.54
C LYS A 13 -2.43 6.75 -27.40
N GLY A 14 -2.51 7.23 -26.16
CA GLY A 14 -2.25 6.40 -24.98
C GLY A 14 -3.19 5.20 -25.01
N ALA A 15 -2.65 3.99 -24.79
CA ALA A 15 -3.50 2.82 -24.58
C ALA A 15 -4.56 3.17 -23.50
N PRO A 16 -5.84 2.80 -23.71
CA PRO A 16 -6.87 3.12 -22.76
C PRO A 16 -6.56 2.49 -21.40
N ILE A 17 -6.96 3.17 -20.33
CA ILE A 17 -6.90 2.64 -18.97
C ILE A 17 -8.04 1.62 -18.83
N GLU A 18 -7.72 0.37 -18.50
CA GLU A 18 -8.70 -0.72 -18.32
C GLU A 18 -9.31 -0.73 -16.90
N CYS A 19 -8.73 0.03 -15.97
CA CYS A 19 -9.22 0.15 -14.61
C CYS A 19 -10.57 0.88 -14.56
N LYS A 20 -11.56 0.26 -13.92
CA LYS A 20 -12.89 0.82 -13.68
C LYS A 20 -13.36 0.51 -12.26
N LYS A 21 -14.33 1.27 -11.75
CA LYS A 21 -14.97 0.98 -10.45
C LYS A 21 -15.48 -0.46 -10.45
N GLY A 22 -15.23 -1.18 -9.36
CA GLY A 22 -15.57 -2.61 -9.23
C GLY A 22 -14.54 -3.58 -9.84
N CYS A 23 -13.47 -3.10 -10.47
CA CYS A 23 -12.35 -3.96 -10.85
C CYS A 23 -11.45 -4.24 -9.65
N SER A 24 -11.32 -5.50 -9.25
CA SER A 24 -10.59 -5.94 -8.06
C SER A 24 -9.39 -6.85 -8.34
N ASN A 25 -8.98 -7.03 -9.61
CA ASN A 25 -7.90 -7.97 -9.96
C ASN A 25 -6.54 -7.60 -9.34
N CYS A 26 -6.25 -6.31 -9.17
CA CYS A 26 -5.03 -5.86 -8.47
C CYS A 26 -5.21 -5.79 -6.95
N CYS A 27 -6.42 -5.97 -6.42
CA CYS A 27 -6.70 -6.02 -4.98
C CYS A 27 -6.27 -7.36 -4.35
N ILE A 28 -5.22 -7.97 -4.90
CA ILE A 28 -4.48 -9.12 -4.39
C ILE A 28 -3.03 -8.71 -4.09
N ASP A 29 -2.52 -7.66 -4.76
CA ASP A 29 -1.15 -7.20 -4.61
C ASP A 29 -0.92 -6.66 -3.19
N LEU A 30 0.17 -7.09 -2.56
CA LEU A 30 0.62 -6.50 -1.31
C LEU A 30 1.03 -5.05 -1.54
N VAL A 31 0.15 -4.13 -1.15
CA VAL A 31 0.34 -2.69 -1.38
C VAL A 31 1.52 -2.19 -0.54
N ARG A 32 2.55 -1.64 -1.20
CA ARG A 32 3.76 -1.09 -0.56
C ARG A 32 3.83 0.44 -0.63
N GLY A 33 4.71 1.01 0.19
CA GLY A 33 4.99 2.45 0.20
C GLY A 33 3.92 3.26 0.93
N ILE A 34 3.39 2.71 2.02
CA ILE A 34 2.36 3.37 2.82
C ILE A 34 3.02 4.34 3.79
N SER A 35 2.56 5.58 3.81
CA SER A 35 3.03 6.60 4.74
C SER A 35 2.26 6.57 6.08
N THR A 36 2.84 7.16 7.12
CA THR A 36 2.21 7.29 8.43
C THR A 36 0.86 8.04 8.34
N PRO A 37 0.73 9.18 7.64
CA PRO A 37 -0.56 9.86 7.49
C PRO A 37 -1.63 8.99 6.83
N GLU A 38 -1.26 8.18 5.83
CA GLU A 38 -2.20 7.26 5.19
C GLU A 38 -2.74 6.23 6.20
N ILE A 39 -1.89 5.64 7.04
CA ILE A 39 -2.35 4.68 8.04
C ILE A 39 -3.20 5.31 9.12
N ILE A 40 -2.84 6.50 9.60
CA ILE A 40 -3.69 7.23 10.57
C ILE A 40 -5.08 7.44 9.97
N ASN A 41 -5.16 7.85 8.71
CA ASN A 41 -6.43 8.09 8.03
C ASN A 41 -7.23 6.78 7.84
N ILE A 42 -6.58 5.71 7.39
CA ILE A 42 -7.21 4.38 7.23
C ILE A 42 -7.72 3.86 8.56
N TYR A 43 -6.90 3.91 9.62
CA TYR A 43 -7.30 3.47 10.96
C TYR A 43 -8.49 4.27 11.47
N ASN A 44 -8.44 5.60 11.40
CA ASN A 44 -9.56 6.45 11.83
C ASN A 44 -10.84 6.15 11.08
N HIS A 45 -10.75 5.82 9.80
CA HIS A 45 -11.89 5.46 8.96
C HIS A 45 -12.53 4.11 9.37
N VAL A 46 -11.71 3.11 9.72
CA VAL A 46 -12.20 1.74 9.95
C VAL A 46 -12.41 1.37 11.42
N ARG A 47 -11.81 2.10 12.37
CA ARG A 47 -11.84 1.74 13.81
C ARG A 47 -13.24 1.64 14.44
N ARG A 48 -14.24 2.23 13.78
CA ARG A 48 -15.65 2.25 14.22
C ARG A 48 -16.51 1.23 13.47
N TRP A 49 -15.95 0.45 12.54
CA TRP A 49 -16.70 -0.57 11.83
C TRP A 49 -16.98 -1.75 12.74
N ASP A 50 -18.16 -2.37 12.56
CA ASP A 50 -18.61 -3.51 13.37
C ASP A 50 -17.64 -4.71 13.29
N ASP A 51 -16.97 -4.86 12.14
CA ASP A 51 -16.02 -5.93 11.86
C ASP A 51 -14.55 -5.52 12.00
N CYS A 52 -14.25 -4.38 12.65
CA CYS A 52 -12.88 -3.86 12.77
C CYS A 52 -11.92 -4.86 13.42
N LYS A 53 -12.39 -5.70 14.35
CA LYS A 53 -11.56 -6.74 15.00
C LYS A 53 -11.16 -7.82 14.00
N GLN A 54 -12.10 -8.30 13.20
CA GLN A 54 -11.87 -9.30 12.15
C GLN A 54 -10.92 -8.74 11.08
N LEU A 55 -11.09 -7.46 10.73
CA LEU A 55 -10.20 -6.75 9.82
C LEU A 55 -8.76 -6.68 10.38
N PHE A 56 -8.59 -6.35 11.66
CA PHE A 56 -7.29 -6.35 12.31
C PHE A 56 -6.64 -7.74 12.31
N GLU A 57 -7.36 -8.77 12.70
CA GLU A 57 -6.85 -10.15 12.70
C GLU A 57 -6.45 -10.62 11.30
N TYR A 58 -7.23 -10.26 10.28
CA TYR A 58 -6.89 -10.52 8.88
C TYR A 58 -5.55 -9.90 8.50
N HIS A 59 -5.36 -8.61 8.80
CA HIS A 59 -4.12 -7.91 8.48
C HIS A 59 -2.93 -8.38 9.32
N ARG A 60 -3.15 -8.78 10.57
CA ARG A 60 -2.13 -9.44 11.42
C ARG A 60 -1.68 -10.76 10.79
N GLU A 61 -2.61 -11.62 10.38
CA GLU A 61 -2.28 -12.89 9.72
C GLU A 61 -1.53 -12.66 8.40
N SER A 62 -1.95 -11.68 7.59
CA SER A 62 -1.23 -11.28 6.38
C SER A 62 0.19 -10.81 6.67
N ALA A 63 0.37 -9.97 7.70
CA ALA A 63 1.69 -9.47 8.09
C ALA A 63 2.60 -10.60 8.57
N GLU A 64 2.10 -11.49 9.43
CA GLU A 64 2.84 -12.65 9.91
C GLU A 64 3.22 -13.61 8.78
N THR A 65 2.31 -13.82 7.83
CA THR A 65 2.56 -14.68 6.65
C THR A 65 3.70 -14.12 5.82
N PHE A 66 3.64 -12.82 5.47
CA PHE A 66 4.70 -12.17 4.72
C PHE A 66 6.04 -12.18 5.48
N SER A 67 6.02 -11.87 6.78
CA SER A 67 7.22 -11.88 7.62
C SER A 67 7.86 -13.27 7.72
N LYS A 68 7.06 -14.34 7.85
CA LYS A 68 7.58 -15.73 7.86
C LYS A 68 8.27 -16.07 6.53
N MET A 69 7.60 -15.79 5.41
CA MET A 69 8.18 -16.04 4.08
C MET A 69 9.48 -15.26 3.84
N LEU A 70 9.55 -14.01 4.33
CA LEU A 70 10.77 -13.21 4.25
C LEU A 70 11.87 -13.79 5.15
N PHE A 71 11.51 -14.20 6.37
CA PHE A 71 12.45 -14.73 7.36
C PHE A 71 13.12 -16.04 6.90
N GLU A 72 12.39 -16.89 6.17
CA GLU A 72 12.94 -18.12 5.56
C GLU A 72 14.08 -17.84 4.56
N LYS A 73 14.17 -16.61 4.03
CA LYS A 73 15.24 -16.17 3.12
C LYS A 73 16.41 -15.48 3.83
N ILE A 74 16.38 -15.36 5.17
CA ILE A 74 17.42 -14.70 5.96
C ILE A 74 18.38 -15.76 6.50
N VAL A 75 19.67 -15.60 6.22
CA VAL A 75 20.71 -16.48 6.77
C VAL A 75 21.00 -16.08 8.22
N PRO A 76 21.16 -17.03 9.16
CA PRO A 76 21.53 -16.71 10.54
C PRO A 76 22.77 -15.83 10.63
N GLY A 77 22.67 -14.70 11.34
CA GLY A 77 23.75 -13.73 11.52
C GLY A 77 23.76 -12.59 10.49
N GLU A 78 22.91 -12.64 9.47
CA GLU A 78 22.73 -11.51 8.55
C GLU A 78 21.84 -10.41 9.14
N GLN A 79 22.04 -9.19 8.65
CA GLN A 79 21.10 -8.11 8.89
C GLN A 79 19.78 -8.40 8.16
N PRO A 80 18.63 -8.10 8.77
CA PRO A 80 17.35 -8.22 8.10
C PRO A 80 17.30 -7.40 6.80
N PRO A 81 16.68 -7.93 5.73
CA PRO A 81 16.54 -7.21 4.48
C PRO A 81 15.72 -5.92 4.68
N ALA A 82 16.15 -4.85 4.03
CA ALA A 82 15.53 -3.53 4.14
C ALA A 82 15.57 -2.78 2.80
N GLY A 83 14.71 -1.77 2.65
CA GLY A 83 14.67 -0.95 1.44
C GLY A 83 14.34 -1.77 0.18
N ASP A 84 15.18 -1.66 -0.84
CA ASP A 84 15.00 -2.28 -2.16
C ASP A 84 15.69 -3.66 -2.27
N ASP A 85 15.94 -4.34 -1.14
CA ASP A 85 16.52 -5.69 -1.12
C ASP A 85 15.71 -6.67 -2.00
N GLU A 86 16.41 -7.42 -2.85
CA GLU A 86 15.80 -8.35 -3.81
C GLU A 86 14.95 -9.42 -3.12
N ARG A 87 15.33 -9.85 -1.92
CA ARG A 87 14.56 -10.82 -1.13
C ARG A 87 13.16 -10.31 -0.79
N ILE A 88 13.00 -9.00 -0.55
CA ILE A 88 11.70 -8.38 -0.30
C ILE A 88 10.86 -8.39 -1.59
N ALA A 89 11.48 -8.13 -2.74
CA ALA A 89 10.79 -8.16 -4.03
C ALA A 89 10.33 -9.58 -4.38
N GLU A 90 11.18 -10.59 -4.19
CA GLU A 90 10.84 -12.00 -4.38
C GLU A 90 9.71 -12.45 -3.46
N THR A 91 9.84 -12.20 -2.14
CA THR A 91 8.79 -12.55 -1.17
C THR A 91 7.48 -11.87 -1.50
N HIS A 92 7.49 -10.62 -2.00
CA HIS A 92 6.28 -9.96 -2.46
C HIS A 92 5.61 -10.72 -3.61
N ILE A 93 6.38 -11.13 -4.62
CA ILE A 93 5.83 -11.90 -5.75
C ILE A 93 5.27 -13.24 -5.26
N GLU A 94 5.99 -13.96 -4.41
CA GLU A 94 5.56 -15.23 -3.82
C GLU A 94 4.30 -15.06 -2.97
N TYR A 95 4.24 -14.03 -2.13
CA TYR A 95 3.09 -13.71 -1.29
C TYR A 95 1.86 -13.42 -2.15
N ASN A 96 2.00 -12.64 -3.23
CA ASN A 96 0.88 -12.35 -4.13
C ASN A 96 0.37 -13.63 -4.80
N ARG A 97 1.22 -14.62 -5.10
CA ARG A 97 0.80 -15.91 -5.65
C ARG A 97 -0.05 -16.76 -4.71
N LEU A 98 -0.08 -16.45 -3.40
CA LEU A 98 -1.09 -17.00 -2.49
C LEU A 98 -2.52 -16.57 -2.86
N ASN A 99 -2.64 -15.60 -3.79
CA ASN A 99 -3.88 -15.08 -4.34
C ASN A 99 -4.86 -14.63 -3.26
N ARG A 100 -4.31 -14.03 -2.20
CA ARG A 100 -5.06 -13.61 -1.02
C ARG A 100 -5.59 -12.18 -1.21
N PRO A 101 -6.91 -11.94 -1.14
CA PRO A 101 -7.46 -10.61 -1.42
C PRO A 101 -7.08 -9.59 -0.36
N CYS A 102 -7.06 -8.32 -0.71
CA CYS A 102 -6.89 -7.23 0.25
C CYS A 102 -7.99 -7.29 1.32
N GLY A 103 -7.63 -7.12 2.60
CA GLY A 103 -8.60 -7.14 3.71
C GLY A 103 -9.70 -6.08 3.61
N PHE A 104 -9.45 -5.00 2.86
CA PHE A 104 -10.43 -3.95 2.60
C PHE A 104 -11.27 -4.15 1.33
N LEU A 105 -11.11 -5.28 0.61
CA LEU A 105 -11.93 -5.59 -0.56
C LEU A 105 -13.30 -6.14 -0.11
N ASP A 106 -14.38 -5.52 -0.59
CA ASP A 106 -15.68 -6.18 -0.62
C ASP A 106 -15.69 -7.16 -1.79
N GLN A 107 -15.62 -8.46 -1.47
CA GLN A 107 -15.56 -9.52 -2.46
C GLN A 107 -16.90 -9.76 -3.17
N GLN A 108 -18.02 -9.31 -2.61
CA GLN A 108 -19.33 -9.44 -3.23
C GLN A 108 -19.50 -8.40 -4.35
N THR A 109 -19.09 -7.15 -4.08
CA THR A 109 -19.25 -6.04 -5.03
C THR A 109 -18.01 -5.76 -5.89
N GLY A 110 -16.86 -6.32 -5.53
CA GLY A 110 -15.56 -6.00 -6.14
C GLY A 110 -15.06 -4.58 -5.82
N CYS A 111 -15.69 -3.89 -4.87
CA CYS A 111 -15.34 -2.52 -4.51
C CYS A 111 -14.46 -2.46 -3.25
N CYS A 112 -13.58 -1.46 -3.19
CA CYS A 112 -12.78 -1.22 -2.00
C CYS A 112 -13.64 -0.54 -0.93
N ARG A 113 -13.70 -1.14 0.27
CA ARG A 113 -14.45 -0.62 1.42
C ARG A 113 -13.86 0.70 1.95
N ILE A 114 -12.56 0.93 1.72
CA ILE A 114 -11.85 2.16 2.11
C ILE A 114 -11.58 3.09 0.92
N TYR A 115 -12.40 3.06 -0.14
CA TYR A 115 -12.11 3.78 -1.40
C TYR A 115 -11.73 5.26 -1.19
N GLU A 116 -12.41 5.95 -0.28
CA GLU A 116 -12.18 7.37 0.02
C GLU A 116 -10.85 7.65 0.72
N VAL A 117 -10.32 6.67 1.46
CA VAL A 117 -9.03 6.77 2.18
C VAL A 117 -7.98 5.78 1.66
N ARG A 118 -8.19 5.21 0.47
CA ARG A 118 -7.28 4.22 -0.11
C ARG A 118 -5.87 4.81 -0.28
N PRO A 119 -4.82 3.99 -0.09
CA PRO A 119 -3.44 4.45 -0.23
C PRO A 119 -3.18 5.12 -1.59
N ILE A 120 -2.28 6.10 -1.60
CA ILE A 120 -1.72 6.73 -2.80
C ILE A 120 -1.26 5.65 -3.78
N ALA A 121 -0.61 4.60 -3.26
CA ALA A 121 -0.18 3.44 -4.03
C ALA A 121 -1.30 2.81 -4.88
N CYS A 122 -2.52 2.76 -4.35
CA CYS A 122 -3.71 2.26 -5.04
C CYS A 122 -4.38 3.32 -5.93
N ARG A 123 -4.09 4.61 -5.75
CA ARG A 123 -4.68 5.71 -6.53
C ARG A 123 -3.94 5.98 -7.82
N TYR A 124 -2.63 5.80 -7.81
CA TYR A 124 -1.80 6.15 -8.95
C TYR A 124 -1.46 4.99 -9.89
N PHE A 125 -1.90 3.77 -9.57
CA PHE A 125 -1.55 2.56 -10.31
C PHE A 125 -2.69 2.19 -11.26
N PHE A 126 -2.39 2.06 -12.55
CA PHE A 126 -3.36 1.75 -13.59
C PHE A 126 -2.85 0.64 -14.50
N SER A 127 -3.73 -0.30 -14.86
CA SER A 127 -3.48 -1.29 -15.90
C SER A 127 -3.86 -0.75 -17.27
N LEU A 128 -3.00 -1.03 -18.27
CA LEU A 128 -3.27 -0.80 -19.69
C LEU A 128 -3.59 -2.11 -20.44
N ASP A 129 -3.53 -3.23 -19.73
CA ASP A 129 -3.88 -4.57 -20.19
C ASP A 129 -5.17 -5.06 -19.52
N PRO A 130 -5.85 -6.07 -20.11
CA PRO A 130 -7.08 -6.63 -19.57
C PRO A 130 -6.97 -6.99 -18.08
N PRO A 131 -8.05 -6.82 -17.29
CA PRO A 131 -8.00 -6.97 -15.84
C PRO A 131 -7.41 -8.30 -15.34
N GLU A 132 -7.63 -9.39 -16.06
CA GLU A 132 -7.16 -10.74 -15.71
C GLU A 132 -5.63 -10.78 -15.62
N THR A 133 -4.93 -9.93 -16.37
CA THR A 133 -3.47 -9.83 -16.33
C THR A 133 -2.95 -9.26 -15.01
N CYS A 134 -3.78 -8.58 -14.22
CA CYS A 134 -3.44 -8.09 -12.89
C CYS A 134 -3.51 -9.19 -11.82
N SER A 135 -4.08 -10.37 -12.12
CA SER A 135 -4.04 -11.49 -11.19
C SER A 135 -2.62 -12.09 -11.11
N PRO A 136 -2.10 -12.37 -9.91
CA PRO A 136 -0.77 -13.00 -9.73
C PRO A 136 -0.68 -14.43 -10.28
N LEU A 137 -1.81 -15.05 -10.60
CA LEU A 137 -1.88 -16.36 -11.23
C LEU A 137 -1.78 -16.29 -12.77
N HIS A 138 -1.91 -15.10 -13.35
CA HIS A 138 -1.86 -14.93 -14.78
C HIS A 138 -0.42 -14.91 -15.30
N VAL A 139 -0.13 -15.59 -16.42
CA VAL A 139 1.23 -15.71 -17.00
C VAL A 139 1.88 -14.35 -17.32
N LYS A 140 1.06 -13.34 -17.66
CA LYS A 140 1.52 -11.98 -17.93
C LYS A 140 1.68 -11.11 -16.69
N TYR A 141 1.38 -11.58 -15.49
CA TYR A 141 1.33 -10.75 -14.28
C TYR A 141 2.55 -9.84 -14.14
N LEU A 142 3.77 -10.39 -14.18
CA LEU A 142 4.99 -9.59 -14.02
C LEU A 142 5.34 -8.71 -15.22
N ASN A 143 4.77 -8.99 -16.40
CA ASN A 143 5.06 -8.32 -17.66
C ASN A 143 3.87 -7.53 -18.22
N ARG A 144 2.84 -7.29 -17.39
CA ARG A 144 1.64 -6.56 -17.77
C ARG A 144 1.97 -5.08 -17.92
N ARG A 145 1.35 -4.42 -18.89
CA ARG A 145 1.53 -2.99 -19.11
C ARG A 145 0.78 -2.22 -18.03
N THR A 146 1.53 -1.46 -17.23
CA THR A 146 0.99 -0.61 -16.18
C THR A 146 1.45 0.82 -16.38
N ARG A 147 0.72 1.75 -15.78
CA ARG A 147 1.07 3.15 -15.71
C ARG A 147 0.92 3.62 -14.26
N THR A 148 2.01 4.12 -13.71
CA THR A 148 2.03 4.73 -12.38
C THR A 148 2.14 6.25 -12.50
N VAL A 149 1.24 6.97 -11.84
CA VAL A 149 1.29 8.44 -11.75
C VAL A 149 2.04 8.82 -10.47
N HIS A 150 3.36 8.95 -10.57
CA HIS A 150 4.18 9.26 -9.41
C HIS A 150 3.83 10.64 -8.82
N LEU A 151 3.89 10.75 -7.50
CA LEU A 151 3.81 12.05 -6.85
C LEU A 151 5.06 12.87 -7.20
N PRO A 152 4.96 14.21 -7.19
CA PRO A 152 6.14 15.06 -7.30
C PRO A 152 7.17 14.71 -6.21
N PRO A 153 8.48 14.74 -6.51
CA PRO A 153 9.54 14.42 -5.56
C PRO A 153 9.45 15.21 -4.24
N GLU A 154 9.00 16.45 -4.32
CA GLU A 154 8.83 17.36 -3.18
C GLU A 154 7.77 16.85 -2.21
N ILE A 155 6.67 16.30 -2.74
CA ILE A 155 5.60 15.70 -1.93
C ILE A 155 6.10 14.39 -1.31
N HIS A 156 6.84 13.57 -2.06
CA HIS A 156 7.47 12.37 -1.50
C HIS A 156 8.44 12.72 -0.36
N GLN A 157 9.20 13.80 -0.49
CA GLN A 157 10.10 14.28 0.56
C GLN A 157 9.32 14.72 1.80
N LEU A 158 8.26 15.52 1.62
CA LEU A 158 7.42 15.98 2.71
C LEU A 158 6.80 14.80 3.50
N LEU A 159 6.28 13.78 2.79
CA LEU A 159 5.75 12.57 3.44
C LEU A 159 6.82 11.83 4.26
N ARG A 160 8.05 11.75 3.75
CA ARG A 160 9.18 11.16 4.50
C ARG A 160 9.54 11.97 5.74
N GLU A 161 9.54 13.29 5.64
CA GLU A 161 9.83 14.18 6.78
C GLU A 161 8.75 14.06 7.86
N ILE A 162 7.47 13.98 7.46
CA ILE A 162 6.36 13.73 8.37
C ILE A 162 6.54 12.38 9.06
N ASN A 163 6.80 11.30 8.32
CA ASN A 163 7.04 9.97 8.88
C ASN A 163 8.17 9.98 9.93
N LYS A 164 9.28 10.68 9.64
CA LYS A 164 10.40 10.82 10.59
C LYS A 164 10.00 11.53 11.88
N ARG A 165 9.12 12.53 11.83
CA ARG A 165 8.67 13.27 13.02
C ARG A 165 7.76 12.45 13.93
N PHE A 166 7.04 11.48 13.38
CA PHE A 166 6.22 10.56 14.17
C PHE A 166 7.04 9.51 14.93
N ASP A 167 8.36 9.42 14.68
CA ASP A 167 9.28 8.43 15.26
C ASP A 167 8.73 6.98 15.20
N TRP A 168 7.97 6.70 14.15
CA TRP A 168 7.26 5.44 13.98
C TRP A 168 7.79 4.73 12.74
N ASN A 169 8.54 3.65 12.96
CA ASN A 169 9.06 2.79 11.90
C ASN A 169 7.97 1.85 11.40
N THR A 170 7.17 2.33 10.46
CA THR A 170 6.10 1.53 9.83
C THR A 170 6.68 0.40 9.01
N LEU A 171 6.09 -0.79 9.08
CA LEU A 171 6.24 -1.78 8.01
C LEU A 171 5.79 -1.16 6.68
N ASN A 172 6.62 -1.20 5.65
CA ASN A 172 6.38 -0.48 4.38
C ASN A 172 5.30 -1.12 3.48
N TYR A 173 4.38 -1.90 4.04
CA TYR A 173 3.26 -2.52 3.33
C TYR A 173 1.97 -2.44 4.15
N LEU A 174 0.84 -2.34 3.46
CA LEU A 174 -0.47 -1.98 4.04
C LEU A 174 -0.88 -2.84 5.23
N SER A 175 -0.86 -4.17 5.09
CA SER A 175 -1.26 -5.05 6.18
C SER A 175 -0.37 -4.89 7.42
N GLY A 176 0.95 -4.80 7.21
CA GLY A 176 1.92 -4.63 8.29
C GLY A 176 1.78 -3.28 8.97
N ALA A 177 1.69 -2.20 8.19
CA ALA A 177 1.56 -0.85 8.71
C ALA A 177 0.24 -0.69 9.49
N PHE A 178 -0.87 -1.21 8.97
CA PHE A 178 -2.17 -1.17 9.63
C PHE A 178 -2.19 -1.96 10.94
N CYS A 179 -1.67 -3.20 10.95
CA CYS A 179 -1.66 -4.00 12.17
C CYS A 179 -0.69 -3.44 13.21
N GLN A 180 0.49 -2.97 12.81
CA GLN A 180 1.45 -2.34 13.71
C GLN A 180 0.83 -1.08 14.35
N PHE A 181 0.22 -0.20 13.56
CA PHE A 181 -0.41 1.00 14.08
C PHE A 181 -1.53 0.68 15.06
N THR A 182 -2.40 -0.24 14.68
CA THR A 182 -3.53 -0.64 15.52
C THR A 182 -3.03 -1.19 16.85
N ALA A 183 -1.99 -2.02 16.85
CA ALA A 183 -1.38 -2.54 18.07
C ALA A 183 -0.77 -1.44 18.94
N GLU A 184 -0.08 -0.45 18.35
CA GLU A 184 0.50 0.68 19.08
C GLU A 184 -0.58 1.60 19.66
N ILE A 185 -1.62 1.96 18.89
CA ILE A 185 -2.74 2.79 19.39
C ILE A 185 -3.57 2.06 20.45
N MET A 186 -3.79 0.76 20.29
CA MET A 186 -4.44 -0.05 21.34
C MET A 186 -3.63 -0.07 22.64
N ARG A 187 -2.31 0.15 22.58
CA ARG A 187 -1.44 0.30 23.76
C ARG A 187 -1.40 1.74 24.30
N LEU A 188 -1.63 2.77 23.47
CA LEU A 188 -1.30 4.18 23.78
C LEU A 188 -2.49 5.12 24.05
N LYS A 189 -3.74 4.63 24.05
CA LYS A 189 -5.02 5.37 24.01
C LYS A 189 -5.47 5.70 22.58
N LEU A 190 -6.80 5.68 22.39
CA LEU A 190 -7.47 6.11 21.17
C LEU A 190 -7.06 7.53 20.81
N ILE A 191 -6.74 7.77 19.54
CA ILE A 191 -6.58 9.12 19.00
C ILE A 191 -7.96 9.79 19.02
N GLU A 192 -8.08 10.87 19.79
CA GLU A 192 -9.22 11.78 19.72
C GLU A 192 -9.07 12.64 18.47
N ILE A 193 -10.11 12.63 17.64
CA ILE A 193 -10.18 13.50 16.45
C ILE A 193 -10.70 14.84 16.94
N VAL A 194 -9.92 15.88 16.71
CA VAL A 194 -10.38 17.27 16.84
C VAL A 194 -11.32 17.53 15.66
N PRO A 195 -12.59 17.88 15.89
CA PRO A 195 -13.53 18.13 14.81
C PRO A 195 -13.11 19.36 13.98
N ASP A 196 -13.54 19.44 12.72
CA ASP A 196 -13.07 20.44 11.74
C ASP A 196 -13.30 21.90 12.19
N ASP A 197 -14.26 22.13 13.09
CA ASP A 197 -14.61 23.41 13.70
C ASP A 197 -13.67 23.84 14.84
N GLU A 198 -12.86 22.93 15.36
CA GLU A 198 -11.84 23.18 16.38
C GLU A 198 -10.43 23.37 15.79
N TRP A 199 -10.28 23.26 14.46
CA TRP A 199 -9.02 23.61 13.80
C TRP A 199 -8.81 25.12 13.85
N PRO A 200 -7.66 25.64 14.33
CA PRO A 200 -7.41 27.07 14.33
C PRO A 200 -7.50 27.61 12.89
N PRO A 201 -8.14 28.78 12.67
CA PRO A 201 -8.27 29.34 11.35
C PRO A 201 -6.89 29.44 10.69
N SER A 202 -6.83 29.06 9.41
CA SER A 202 -5.61 28.93 8.61
C SER A 202 -4.97 30.27 8.23
N ASP A 203 -4.89 31.20 9.18
CA ASP A 203 -4.32 32.53 8.99
C ASP A 203 -3.16 32.73 9.99
N ALA A 204 -1.96 32.35 9.55
CA ALA A 204 -0.66 32.87 10.00
C ALA A 204 0.39 32.66 8.91
#